data_AF-A0A661XPJ3-F1
#
_entry.id   AF-A0A661XPJ3-F1
#
_cell.length_a   1.000
_cell.length_b   1.000
_cell.length_c   1.000
_cell.angle_alpha   90.00
_cell.angle_beta   90.00
_cell.angle_gamma   90.00
#
_symmetry.space_group_name_H-M   'P 1'
#
loop_
_entity.id
_entity.type
_entity.pdbx_description
1 polymer ?
#
loop_
_entity_poly.entity_id
_entity_poly.type
_entity_poly.pdbx_seq_one_letter_code
_entity_poly.pdbx_strand_id
1 'polypeptide(L)'
;MRTSIGLVLFLIFIGCNNPPDAIPKPRAYPKITYPKREYVAFEDSDCPFSFRYPDYFKIEKQTSFLGETPSNPCWFDLVATGFNARIHCSYVPVTDENPLDVLVRDAFTIANKINQRSNYMDEIRVGNAQGVSGLVLEFQGPAASPMHFYLTDST
;
A
#
# COMPACT_ATOMS: atom_id res chain seq x y z
N MET A 1 56.78 -14.12 45.87
CA MET A 1 56.42 -12.84 45.21
C MET A 1 56.68 -12.82 43.71
N ARG A 2 57.86 -13.23 43.20
CA ARG A 2 58.15 -13.20 41.74
C ARG A 2 57.32 -14.19 40.91
N THR A 3 56.98 -15.36 41.47
CA THR A 3 56.15 -16.38 40.80
C THR A 3 54.66 -16.01 40.74
N SER A 4 54.14 -15.30 41.75
CA SER A 4 52.74 -14.84 41.77
C SER A 4 52.46 -13.76 40.72
N ILE A 5 53.45 -12.91 40.41
CA ILE A 5 53.33 -11.88 39.35
C ILE A 5 53.26 -12.55 37.97
N GLY A 6 54.03 -13.61 37.74
CA GLY A 6 53.98 -14.36 36.48
C GLY A 6 52.63 -15.05 36.24
N LEU A 7 52.02 -15.59 37.31
CA LEU A 7 50.69 -16.21 37.24
C LEU A 7 49.59 -15.19 36.92
N VAL A 8 49.63 -14.02 37.55
CA VAL A 8 48.70 -12.92 37.29
C VAL A 8 48.86 -12.41 35.86
N LEU A 9 50.09 -12.30 35.35
CA LEU A 9 50.34 -11.89 33.97
C LEU A 9 49.80 -12.92 32.97
N PHE A 10 49.94 -14.21 33.24
CA PHE A 10 49.42 -15.29 32.38
C PHE A 10 47.88 -15.31 32.33
N LEU A 11 47.21 -15.01 33.45
CA LEU A 11 45.75 -14.93 33.53
C LEU A 11 45.14 -13.80 32.67
N ILE A 12 45.88 -12.72 32.39
CA ILE A 12 45.40 -11.60 31.56
C ILE A 12 45.36 -11.99 30.07
N PHE A 13 46.20 -12.91 29.62
CA PHE A 13 46.25 -13.33 28.20
C PHE A 13 45.15 -14.33 27.81
N ILE A 14 44.48 -14.97 28.76
CA ILE A 14 43.45 -16.00 28.49
C ILE A 14 42.06 -15.38 28.20
N GLY A 15 41.88 -14.07 28.45
CA GLY A 15 40.60 -13.37 28.32
C GLY A 15 40.25 -12.85 26.91
N CYS A 16 41.13 -12.96 25.92
CA CYS A 16 40.92 -12.40 24.57
C CYS A 16 40.15 -13.33 23.60
N ASN A 17 39.24 -14.17 24.09
CA ASN A 17 38.32 -14.95 23.25
C ASN A 17 36.92 -14.32 23.27
N ASN A 18 36.83 -13.05 22.85
CA ASN A 18 35.53 -12.48 22.51
C ASN A 18 34.98 -13.26 21.31
N PRO A 19 33.79 -13.86 21.39
CA PRO A 19 33.16 -14.41 20.19
C PRO A 19 33.05 -13.28 19.16
N PRO A 20 33.29 -13.56 17.87
CA PRO A 20 33.14 -12.53 16.84
C PRO A 20 31.76 -11.91 16.99
N ASP A 21 31.71 -10.57 17.02
CA ASP A 21 30.45 -9.83 17.12
C ASP A 21 29.45 -10.45 16.15
N ALA A 22 28.29 -10.86 16.67
CA ALA A 22 27.27 -11.52 15.86
C ALA A 22 26.83 -10.54 14.76
N ILE A 23 27.35 -10.73 13.54
CA ILE A 23 27.01 -9.89 12.39
C ILE A 23 25.49 -9.95 12.23
N PRO A 24 24.79 -8.80 12.31
CA PRO A 24 23.34 -8.77 12.13
C PRO A 24 23.00 -9.41 10.78
N LYS A 25 22.05 -10.35 10.79
CA LYS A 25 21.59 -10.94 9.53
C LYS A 25 21.09 -9.83 8.59
N PRO A 26 21.37 -9.92 7.28
CA PRO A 26 20.81 -8.99 6.31
C PRO A 26 19.29 -8.90 6.48
N ARG A 27 18.74 -7.71 6.27
CA ARG A 27 17.29 -7.49 6.32
C ARG A 27 16.65 -8.35 5.22
N ALA A 28 15.83 -9.33 5.64
CA ALA A 28 15.08 -10.18 4.72
C ALA A 28 13.64 -9.69 4.63
N TYR A 29 13.07 -9.72 3.42
CA TYR A 29 11.65 -9.47 3.20
C TYR A 29 10.89 -10.79 3.22
N PRO A 30 9.59 -10.78 3.59
CA PRO A 30 8.75 -11.95 3.47
C PRO A 30 8.77 -12.49 2.03
N LYS A 31 9.05 -13.78 1.86
CA LYS A 31 8.89 -14.45 0.58
C LYS A 31 7.39 -14.66 0.32
N ILE A 32 6.80 -13.84 -0.52
CA ILE A 32 5.41 -13.96 -0.93
C ILE A 32 5.36 -14.87 -2.17
N THR A 33 4.55 -15.93 -2.11
CA THR A 33 4.27 -16.78 -3.28
C THR A 33 2.93 -16.35 -3.84
N TYR A 34 2.94 -15.73 -5.01
CA TYR A 34 1.71 -15.29 -5.68
C TYR A 34 1.06 -16.48 -6.40
N PRO A 35 -0.28 -16.62 -6.34
CA PRO A 35 -0.99 -17.60 -7.15
C PRO A 35 -0.84 -17.25 -8.63
N LYS A 36 -1.11 -18.21 -9.51
CA LYS A 36 -1.19 -17.94 -10.95
C LYS A 36 -2.28 -16.89 -11.18
N ARG A 37 -1.93 -15.80 -11.88
CA ARG A 37 -2.83 -14.69 -12.17
C ARG A 37 -3.67 -15.01 -13.41
N GLU A 38 -4.95 -15.25 -13.21
CA GLU A 38 -5.94 -15.25 -14.30
C GLU A 38 -6.81 -14.01 -14.18
N TYR A 39 -7.16 -13.41 -15.31
CA TYR A 39 -7.86 -12.13 -15.33
C TYR A 39 -9.35 -12.31 -15.60
N VAL A 40 -10.17 -11.83 -14.68
CA VAL A 40 -11.63 -11.80 -14.76
C VAL A 40 -12.08 -10.38 -15.08
N ALA A 41 -13.18 -10.23 -15.84
CA ALA A 41 -13.80 -8.94 -16.11
C ALA A 41 -14.68 -8.52 -14.93
N PHE A 42 -14.57 -7.26 -14.55
CA PHE A 42 -15.54 -6.57 -13.69
C PHE A 42 -16.61 -5.95 -14.59
N GLU A 43 -17.84 -6.42 -14.41
CA GLU A 43 -19.04 -5.89 -15.06
C GLU A 43 -20.13 -5.80 -14.00
N ASP A 44 -20.61 -4.59 -13.72
CA ASP A 44 -21.63 -4.33 -12.70
C ASP A 44 -22.63 -3.32 -13.24
N SER A 45 -23.93 -3.62 -13.11
CA SER A 45 -24.99 -2.73 -13.60
C SER A 45 -25.01 -1.37 -12.91
N ASP A 46 -24.47 -1.29 -11.70
CA ASP A 46 -24.43 -0.05 -10.92
C ASP A 46 -23.24 0.84 -11.30
N CYS A 47 -22.27 0.33 -12.07
CA CYS A 47 -21.02 1.01 -12.41
C CYS A 47 -20.93 1.34 -13.90
N PRO A 48 -20.63 2.59 -14.28
CA PRO A 48 -20.52 3.00 -15.68
C PRO A 48 -19.16 2.65 -16.32
N PHE A 49 -18.43 1.68 -15.78
CA PHE A 49 -17.11 1.28 -16.27
C PHE A 49 -16.86 -0.22 -16.06
N SER A 50 -15.92 -0.75 -16.85
CA SER A 50 -15.44 -2.12 -16.70
C SER A 50 -13.92 -2.14 -16.66
N PHE A 51 -13.37 -3.16 -16.01
CA PHE A 51 -11.93 -3.38 -15.94
C PHE A 51 -11.64 -4.86 -15.74
N ARG A 52 -10.36 -5.24 -15.81
CA ARG A 52 -9.93 -6.61 -15.55
C ARG A 52 -9.14 -6.67 -14.25
N TYR A 53 -9.42 -7.66 -13.43
CA TYR A 53 -8.72 -7.87 -12.17
C TYR A 53 -8.33 -9.34 -11.98
N PRO A 54 -7.32 -9.63 -11.14
CA PRO A 54 -6.93 -11.01 -10.86
C PRO A 54 -8.03 -11.79 -10.13
N ASP A 55 -8.24 -13.04 -10.54
CA ASP A 55 -9.22 -14.00 -10.00
C ASP A 55 -9.12 -14.27 -8.48
N TYR A 56 -7.95 -14.01 -7.88
CA TYR A 56 -7.76 -14.10 -6.44
C TYR A 56 -8.31 -12.92 -5.63
N PHE A 57 -8.81 -11.86 -6.28
CA PHE A 57 -9.60 -10.81 -5.63
C PHE A 57 -11.09 -11.17 -5.64
N LYS A 58 -11.77 -10.82 -4.55
CA LYS A 58 -13.23 -10.85 -4.43
C LYS A 58 -13.75 -9.42 -4.40
N ILE A 59 -14.88 -9.19 -5.08
CA ILE A 59 -15.59 -7.92 -5.00
C ILE A 59 -16.52 -7.98 -3.80
N GLU A 60 -16.37 -7.04 -2.87
CA GLU A 60 -17.29 -6.83 -1.76
C GLU A 60 -17.99 -5.49 -1.97
N LYS A 61 -19.28 -5.51 -2.35
CA LYS A 61 -20.08 -4.28 -2.39
C LYS A 61 -20.20 -3.70 -1.00
N GLN A 62 -20.01 -2.39 -0.87
CA GLN A 62 -20.24 -1.73 0.40
C GLN A 62 -21.74 -1.74 0.68
N THR A 63 -22.17 -2.42 1.75
CA THR A 63 -23.57 -2.40 2.21
C THR A 63 -23.81 -1.31 3.24
N SER A 64 -22.75 -0.74 3.81
CA SER A 64 -22.80 0.37 4.76
C SER A 64 -21.47 1.14 4.75
N PHE A 65 -21.54 2.47 4.69
CA PHE A 65 -20.41 3.37 4.92
C PHE A 65 -20.69 4.17 6.19
N LEU A 66 -19.86 4.02 7.22
CA LEU A 66 -20.04 4.68 8.53
C LEU A 66 -21.43 4.47 9.19
N GLY A 67 -22.09 3.34 8.92
CA GLY A 67 -23.41 3.02 9.45
C GLY A 67 -24.59 3.56 8.62
N GLU A 68 -24.31 4.18 7.48
CA GLU A 68 -25.31 4.68 6.52
C GLU A 68 -25.24 3.90 5.20
N THR A 69 -26.33 3.90 4.43
CA THR A 69 -26.32 3.37 3.06
C THR A 69 -25.29 4.16 2.24
N PRO A 70 -24.39 3.49 1.49
CA PRO A 70 -23.41 4.20 0.68
C PRO A 70 -24.10 5.19 -0.26
N SER A 71 -23.54 6.39 -0.40
CA SER A 71 -24.10 7.42 -1.26
C SER A 71 -24.16 7.02 -2.74
N ASN A 72 -23.43 5.97 -3.14
CA ASN A 72 -23.39 5.49 -4.52
C ASN A 72 -23.33 3.95 -4.54
N PRO A 73 -24.18 3.27 -5.35
CA PRO A 73 -24.20 1.81 -5.45
C PRO A 73 -22.94 1.22 -6.10
N CYS A 74 -22.15 2.02 -6.81
CA CYS A 74 -20.85 1.63 -7.39
C CYS A 74 -19.67 1.78 -6.41
N TRP A 75 -19.92 1.64 -5.10
CA TRP A 75 -18.84 1.59 -4.10
C TRP A 75 -18.59 0.15 -3.68
N PHE A 76 -17.36 -0.30 -3.88
CA PHE A 76 -16.97 -1.67 -3.62
C PHE A 76 -15.49 -1.76 -3.25
N ASP A 77 -15.15 -2.86 -2.60
CA ASP A 77 -13.77 -3.19 -2.27
C ASP A 77 -13.32 -4.41 -3.08
N LEU A 78 -12.08 -4.38 -3.58
CA LEU A 78 -11.40 -5.58 -4.07
C LEU A 78 -10.59 -6.18 -2.92
N VAL A 79 -10.94 -7.39 -2.51
CA VAL A 79 -10.37 -8.06 -1.35
C VAL A 79 -9.58 -9.28 -1.79
N ALA A 80 -8.28 -9.29 -1.51
CA ALA A 80 -7.45 -10.47 -1.64
C ALA A 80 -7.11 -11.01 -0.25
N THR A 81 -7.97 -11.90 0.27
CA THR A 81 -7.84 -12.46 1.63
C THR A 81 -6.48 -13.14 1.86
N GLY A 82 -5.94 -13.82 0.84
CA GLY A 82 -4.64 -14.50 0.93
C GLY A 82 -3.45 -13.54 1.14
N PHE A 83 -3.62 -12.25 0.81
CA PHE A 83 -2.61 -11.22 1.00
C PHE A 83 -2.93 -10.24 2.12
N ASN A 84 -4.08 -10.42 2.80
CA ASN A 84 -4.64 -9.41 3.70
C ASN A 84 -4.65 -8.01 3.06
N ALA A 85 -4.99 -7.96 1.77
CA ALA A 85 -4.97 -6.75 0.97
C ALA A 85 -6.39 -6.35 0.56
N ARG A 86 -6.66 -5.05 0.62
CA ARG A 86 -7.93 -4.46 0.23
C ARG A 86 -7.67 -3.22 -0.61
N ILE A 87 -8.40 -3.07 -1.69
CA ILE A 87 -8.43 -1.85 -2.51
C ILE A 87 -9.83 -1.29 -2.37
N HIS A 88 -9.92 -0.05 -1.89
CA HIS A 88 -11.18 0.66 -1.74
C HIS A 88 -11.49 1.44 -3.01
N CYS A 89 -12.63 1.17 -3.64
CA CYS A 89 -13.05 1.83 -4.86
C CYS A 89 -14.33 2.64 -4.60
N SER A 90 -14.22 3.96 -4.70
CA SER A 90 -15.34 4.89 -4.60
C SER A 90 -15.53 5.60 -5.93
N TYR A 91 -16.68 5.39 -6.55
CA TYR A 91 -17.09 6.13 -7.75
C TYR A 91 -17.84 7.40 -7.37
N VAL A 92 -17.45 8.53 -7.97
CA VAL A 92 -18.10 9.83 -7.81
C VAL A 92 -18.32 10.41 -9.21
N PRO A 93 -19.57 10.70 -9.62
CA PRO A 93 -19.82 11.33 -10.92
C PRO A 93 -19.33 12.77 -10.93
N VAL A 94 -18.78 13.21 -12.06
CA VAL A 94 -18.47 14.62 -12.31
C VAL A 94 -19.77 15.33 -12.68
N THR A 95 -20.17 16.32 -11.90
CA THR A 95 -21.40 17.13 -12.13
C THR A 95 -21.09 18.61 -11.97
N ASP A 96 -22.06 19.48 -12.29
CA ASP A 96 -21.89 20.94 -12.08
C ASP A 96 -21.71 21.28 -10.59
N GLU A 97 -22.33 20.51 -9.69
CA GLU A 97 -22.17 20.65 -8.23
C GLU A 97 -20.84 20.09 -7.72
N ASN A 98 -20.28 19.10 -8.42
CA ASN A 98 -19.01 18.44 -8.08
C ASN A 98 -18.08 18.43 -9.30
N PRO A 99 -17.51 19.59 -9.67
CA PRO A 99 -16.65 19.68 -10.83
C PRO A 99 -15.33 18.94 -10.59
N LEU A 100 -14.68 18.54 -11.69
CA LEU A 100 -13.49 17.68 -11.66
C LEU A 100 -12.35 18.26 -10.80
N ASP A 101 -12.13 19.57 -10.85
CA ASP A 101 -11.07 20.24 -10.08
C ASP A 101 -11.28 20.10 -8.56
N VAL A 102 -12.54 20.14 -8.11
CA VAL A 102 -12.91 19.92 -6.71
C VAL A 102 -12.63 18.48 -6.31
N LEU A 103 -13.06 17.50 -7.12
CA LEU A 103 -12.85 16.08 -6.84
C LEU A 103 -11.35 15.71 -6.81
N VAL A 104 -10.57 16.25 -7.74
CA VAL A 104 -9.11 16.07 -7.77
C VAL A 104 -8.48 16.68 -6.52
N ARG A 105 -8.87 17.90 -6.14
CA ARG A 105 -8.38 18.54 -4.91
C ARG A 105 -8.73 17.75 -3.65
N ASP A 106 -9.89 17.11 -3.60
CA ASP A 106 -10.29 16.25 -2.49
C ASP A 106 -9.43 14.98 -2.40
N ALA A 107 -9.13 14.35 -3.55
CA ALA A 107 -8.18 13.23 -3.61
C ALA A 107 -6.79 13.64 -3.08
N PHE A 108 -6.27 14.80 -3.51
CA PHE A 108 -5.00 15.32 -2.99
C PHE A 108 -5.07 15.73 -1.51
N THR A 109 -6.24 16.14 -1.00
CA THR A 109 -6.42 16.40 0.43
C THR A 109 -6.26 15.14 1.26
N ILE A 110 -6.78 14.00 0.79
CA ILE A 110 -6.59 12.69 1.42
C ILE A 110 -5.11 12.28 1.33
N ALA A 111 -4.51 12.36 0.14
CA ALA A 111 -3.12 12.03 -0.08
C ALA A 111 -2.17 12.83 0.83
N ASN A 112 -2.40 14.14 0.97
CA ASN A 112 -1.60 15.00 1.83
C ASN A 112 -1.68 14.59 3.31
N LYS A 113 -2.85 14.14 3.80
CA LYS A 113 -2.98 13.61 5.17
C LYS A 113 -2.16 12.33 5.37
N ILE A 114 -2.10 11.46 4.37
CA ILE A 114 -1.26 10.26 4.40
C ILE A 114 0.22 10.67 4.35
N ASN A 115 0.58 11.62 3.49
CA ASN A 115 1.94 12.09 3.30
C ASN A 115 2.54 12.70 4.58
N GLN A 116 1.75 13.42 5.39
CA GLN A 116 2.20 14.00 6.66
C GLN A 116 2.79 12.99 7.65
N ARG A 117 2.45 11.71 7.53
CA ARG A 117 3.01 10.62 8.35
C ARG A 117 3.98 9.73 7.58
N SER A 118 4.10 9.92 6.27
CA SER A 118 4.95 9.12 5.41
C SER A 118 6.37 9.70 5.37
N ASN A 119 7.35 8.86 5.08
CA ASN A 119 8.73 9.30 4.88
C ASN A 119 8.95 9.85 3.47
N TYR A 120 8.20 9.31 2.51
CA TYR A 120 8.32 9.64 1.10
C TYR A 120 7.03 9.34 0.35
N MET A 121 6.80 10.08 -0.73
CA MET A 121 5.67 9.91 -1.65
C MET A 121 6.16 9.99 -3.09
N ASP A 122 5.79 9.02 -3.90
CA ASP A 122 6.01 8.99 -5.34
C ASP A 122 4.71 9.23 -6.09
N GLU A 123 4.79 9.99 -7.20
CA GLU A 123 3.67 10.27 -8.08
C GLU A 123 3.84 9.57 -9.42
N ILE A 124 2.89 8.69 -9.76
CA ILE A 124 2.92 7.88 -10.99
C ILE A 124 1.73 8.26 -11.85
N ARG A 125 2.00 8.89 -12.99
CA ARG A 125 0.96 9.19 -13.99
C ARG A 125 0.55 7.90 -14.70
N VAL A 126 -0.75 7.65 -14.73
CA VAL A 126 -1.33 6.47 -15.37
C VAL A 126 -2.31 6.89 -16.45
N GLY A 127 -2.37 6.11 -17.52
CA GLY A 127 -3.27 6.34 -18.64
C GLY A 127 -3.46 5.10 -19.49
N ASN A 128 -4.62 5.00 -20.15
CA ASN A 128 -4.90 3.93 -21.10
C ASN A 128 -5.28 4.48 -22.48
N ALA A 129 -5.37 3.59 -23.47
CA ALA A 129 -5.75 3.95 -24.84
C ALA A 129 -7.23 4.37 -24.99
N GLN A 130 -8.04 4.23 -23.94
CA GLN A 130 -9.47 4.59 -23.91
C GLN A 130 -9.71 6.01 -23.36
N GLY A 131 -8.64 6.78 -23.10
CA GLY A 131 -8.75 8.15 -22.59
C GLY A 131 -8.88 8.26 -21.07
N VAL A 132 -8.87 7.15 -20.34
CA VAL A 132 -8.82 7.19 -18.86
C VAL A 132 -7.40 7.52 -18.43
N SER A 133 -7.25 8.53 -17.58
CA SER A 133 -5.97 8.95 -17.03
C SER A 133 -6.10 9.38 -15.56
N GLY A 134 -4.97 9.52 -14.88
CA GLY A 134 -4.97 9.96 -13.49
C GLY A 134 -3.61 9.79 -12.83
N LEU A 135 -3.64 9.68 -11.51
CA LEU A 135 -2.43 9.59 -10.70
C LEU A 135 -2.56 8.44 -9.69
N VAL A 136 -1.47 7.68 -9.56
CA VAL A 136 -1.22 6.76 -8.46
C VAL A 136 -0.15 7.39 -7.57
N LEU A 137 -0.43 7.47 -6.28
CA LEU A 137 0.43 8.02 -5.23
C LEU A 137 0.89 6.86 -4.35
N GLU A 138 2.19 6.58 -4.34
CA GLU A 138 2.78 5.53 -3.50
C GLU A 138 3.47 6.14 -2.30
N PHE A 139 3.24 5.59 -1.11
CA PHE A 139 3.78 6.10 0.15
C PHE A 139 4.73 5.11 0.80
N GLN A 140 5.85 5.61 1.33
CA GLN A 140 6.81 4.80 2.07
C GLN A 140 6.90 5.24 3.53
N GLY A 141 7.22 4.29 4.42
CA GLY A 141 7.34 4.54 5.85
C GLY A 141 6.02 4.34 6.60
N PRO A 142 5.76 5.08 7.69
CA PRO A 142 4.59 4.88 8.54
C PRO A 142 3.31 5.53 7.96
N ALA A 143 3.00 5.19 6.70
CA ALA A 143 1.81 5.62 6.00
C ALA A 143 0.58 4.82 6.47
N ALA A 144 -0.57 5.48 6.57
CA ALA A 144 -1.84 4.80 6.88
C ALA A 144 -2.30 3.86 5.76
N SER A 145 -1.98 4.21 4.51
CA SER A 145 -2.14 3.37 3.32
C SER A 145 -0.87 3.47 2.47
N PRO A 146 -0.36 2.37 1.90
CA PRO A 146 0.81 2.41 1.03
C PRO A 146 0.53 3.02 -0.34
N MET A 147 -0.74 3.15 -0.73
CA MET A 147 -1.13 3.66 -2.05
C MET A 147 -2.46 4.42 -1.98
N HIS A 148 -2.58 5.47 -2.79
CA HIS A 148 -3.82 6.19 -3.08
C HIS A 148 -3.86 6.51 -4.58
N PHE A 149 -5.04 6.56 -5.19
CA PHE A 149 -5.14 6.87 -6.62
C PHE A 149 -6.45 7.57 -6.93
N TYR A 150 -6.47 8.27 -8.06
CA TYR A 150 -7.70 8.69 -8.73
C TYR A 150 -7.54 8.48 -10.24
N LEU A 151 -8.65 8.16 -10.90
CA LEU A 151 -8.74 7.94 -12.34
C LEU A 151 -9.96 8.68 -12.86
N THR A 152 -9.84 9.26 -14.06
CA THR A 152 -10.94 9.96 -14.74
C THR A 152 -10.77 9.85 -16.26
N ASP A 153 -11.89 9.80 -16.96
CA ASP A 153 -12.02 9.94 -18.42
C ASP A 153 -12.29 11.39 -18.84
N SER A 154 -12.48 12.29 -17.87
CA SER A 154 -12.72 13.73 -18.07
C SER A 154 -11.42 14.52 -17.97
N THR A 155 -11.24 15.52 -18.84
CA THR A 155 -10.11 16.48 -18.82
C THR A 155 -10.56 17.87 -18.43
#